data_AF-A0A353GLB3-F1
#
_entry.id   AF-A0A353GLB3-F1
#
_cell.length_a   1.000
_cell.length_b   1.000
_cell.length_c   1.000
_cell.angle_alpha   90.00
_cell.angle_beta   90.00
_cell.angle_gamma   90.00
#
_symmetry.space_group_name_H-M   'P 1'
#
loop_
_entity.id
_entity.type
_entity.pdbx_description
1 polymer ?
#
loop_
_entity_poly.entity_id
_entity_poly.type
_entity_poly.pdbx_seq_one_letter_code
_entity_poly.pdbx_strand_id
1 'polypeptide(L)'
;MPTMNKRFQIDNDYTPDADTEQRPLDERYFYGFILLAVLVLFGITYPYHVVRIPSAVLAVGGVVTMTVLTVFSYLRPQYFLASIVFCVYIPFSGKYAGDFGGRLPMGLNMTNMLLFPIMLQWFMQRTQMKAPLVRLHAPDLPLLFFCLLSSMAVLRVGIEQGNVNFAEQIVRLKRWLLPFFIYFLFVNTKRNEKGVKLLVVSICVTLTAVAILTMKESFDIGPGGSWDRIRVRGVLGSPNGTGAFFVYYSLIFLGLFLNYWRQSKYSWLLIIPFLLCGRAMTLANSRGGMIAFTLAILATLWFRSKVLFLIGLSIVIFGFFYPQYLPETISGRLFSTLRPSVSTSDASYLNASNESAFNSGDSSAGETDAMAGRLDSSAEGRRMIWMTGLRMFMENPWFGYGYGEFPRRIGDFNPTFAWR
;
A
#
# COMPACT_ATOMS: atom_id res chain seq x y z
N MET A 1 -29.25 -26.29 37.92
CA MET A 1 -28.04 -26.05 37.10
C MET A 1 -27.72 -24.56 37.11
N PRO A 2 -26.72 -24.09 37.86
CA PRO A 2 -26.35 -22.68 37.88
C PRO A 2 -25.37 -22.36 36.74
N THR A 3 -25.62 -21.22 36.09
CA THR A 3 -24.91 -20.68 34.94
C THR A 3 -23.54 -20.11 35.34
N MET A 4 -22.48 -20.70 34.79
CA MET A 4 -21.10 -20.29 35.01
C MET A 4 -20.75 -19.10 34.11
N ASN A 5 -21.09 -17.89 34.56
CA ASN A 5 -20.73 -16.65 33.90
C ASN A 5 -19.34 -16.18 34.39
N LYS A 6 -18.27 -16.83 33.92
CA LYS A 6 -16.89 -16.36 34.14
C LYS A 6 -16.65 -15.10 33.29
N ARG A 7 -17.04 -13.94 33.83
CA ARG A 7 -16.51 -12.66 33.39
C ARG A 7 -15.00 -12.68 33.60
N PHE A 8 -14.25 -12.43 32.54
CA PHE A 8 -12.85 -12.05 32.58
C PHE A 8 -12.72 -10.81 33.47
N GLN A 9 -12.36 -11.00 34.75
CA GLN A 9 -11.79 -9.95 35.58
C GLN A 9 -10.42 -9.64 34.98
N ILE A 10 -10.33 -8.49 34.31
CA ILE A 10 -9.05 -7.87 34.00
C ILE A 10 -8.58 -7.26 35.32
N ASP A 11 -7.57 -7.87 35.93
CA ASP A 11 -6.90 -7.31 37.11
C ASP A 11 -6.44 -5.88 36.80
N ASN A 12 -7.10 -4.92 37.45
CA ASN A 12 -6.86 -3.48 37.35
C ASN A 12 -5.94 -2.97 38.48
N ASP A 13 -5.12 -3.84 39.08
CA ASP A 13 -4.16 -3.48 40.13
C ASP A 13 -2.89 -2.83 39.56
N TYR A 14 -3.07 -1.78 38.76
CA TYR A 14 -2.00 -0.83 38.47
C TYR A 14 -2.26 0.44 39.28
N THR A 15 -1.69 0.49 40.48
CA THR A 15 -1.50 1.75 41.19
C THR A 15 -0.45 2.55 40.42
N PRO A 16 -0.78 3.71 39.84
CA PRO A 16 0.21 4.55 39.19
C PRO A 16 1.12 5.10 40.31
N ASP A 17 2.39 4.73 40.27
CA ASP A 17 3.42 5.34 41.12
C ASP A 17 3.32 6.86 41.00
N ALA A 18 3.08 7.52 42.13
CA ALA A 18 2.81 8.95 42.24
C ALA A 18 4.06 9.83 42.02
N ASP A 19 5.24 9.24 41.85
CA ASP A 19 6.51 9.97 41.83
C ASP A 19 7.25 9.81 40.51
N THR A 20 6.83 10.59 39.51
CA THR A 20 7.78 11.31 38.65
C THR A 20 7.02 12.40 37.91
N GLU A 21 6.92 13.56 38.55
CA GLU A 21 6.56 14.85 37.94
C GLU A 21 7.66 15.30 36.96
N GLN A 22 8.04 14.45 36.02
CA GLN A 22 8.87 14.85 34.90
C GLN A 22 8.00 15.72 34.00
N ARG A 23 8.23 17.04 34.06
CA ARG A 23 7.61 18.02 33.18
C ARG A 23 7.57 17.43 31.76
N PRO A 24 6.39 17.17 31.20
CA PRO A 24 6.30 16.60 29.88
C PRO A 24 7.00 17.58 28.94
N LEU A 25 7.99 17.10 28.19
CA LEU A 25 8.52 17.82 27.05
C LEU A 25 7.30 18.33 26.27
N ASP A 26 7.16 19.66 26.14
CA ASP A 26 5.93 20.25 25.63
C ASP A 26 5.62 19.59 24.29
N GLU A 27 4.49 18.90 24.23
CA GLU A 27 4.13 17.98 23.15
C GLU A 27 4.23 18.69 21.78
N ARG A 28 4.05 20.01 21.78
CA ARG A 28 4.26 20.91 20.65
C ARG A 28 5.63 20.79 19.99
N TYR A 29 6.72 20.68 20.76
CA TYR A 29 8.07 20.54 20.20
C TYR A 29 8.26 19.20 19.50
N PHE A 30 7.63 18.14 20.01
CA PHE A 30 7.71 16.82 19.42
C PHE A 30 6.89 16.70 18.13
N TYR A 31 5.67 17.25 18.11
CA TYR A 31 4.90 17.41 16.86
C TYR A 31 5.64 18.28 15.85
N GLY A 32 6.29 19.35 16.32
CA GLY A 32 7.15 20.20 15.51
C GLY A 32 8.31 19.44 14.89
N PHE A 33 8.95 18.53 15.63
CA PHE A 33 10.03 17.69 15.12
C PHE A 33 9.56 16.70 14.05
N ILE A 34 8.41 16.04 14.25
CA ILE A 34 7.84 15.16 13.22
C ILE A 34 7.48 15.95 11.96
N LEU A 35 6.83 17.10 12.13
CA LEU A 35 6.48 17.97 11.02
C LEU A 35 7.76 18.40 10.28
N LEU A 36 8.80 18.81 11.00
CA LEU A 36 10.10 19.13 10.42
C LEU A 36 10.71 17.93 9.69
N ALA A 37 10.69 16.73 10.27
CA ALA A 37 11.22 15.53 9.64
C ALA A 37 10.47 15.19 8.34
N VAL A 38 9.13 15.29 8.34
CA VAL A 38 8.32 15.12 7.13
C VAL A 38 8.64 16.24 6.13
N LEU A 39 8.73 17.50 6.56
CA LEU A 39 9.06 18.63 5.70
C LEU A 39 10.46 18.52 5.10
N VAL A 40 11.43 17.98 5.84
CA VAL A 40 12.79 17.71 5.35
C VAL A 40 12.76 16.58 4.34
N LEU A 41 12.13 15.44 4.66
CA LEU A 41 12.01 14.34 3.70
C LEU A 41 11.24 14.74 2.43
N PHE A 42 10.18 15.53 2.61
CA PHE A 42 9.40 16.15 1.55
C PHE A 42 10.25 17.13 0.74
N GLY A 43 10.98 18.05 1.38
CA GLY A 43 11.84 19.03 0.73
C GLY A 43 12.98 18.39 -0.06
N ILE A 44 13.56 17.30 0.46
CA ILE A 44 14.58 16.51 -0.24
C ILE A 44 13.95 15.72 -1.41
N THR A 45 12.70 15.25 -1.28
CA THR A 45 12.02 14.50 -2.36
C THR A 45 11.43 15.41 -3.43
N TYR A 46 11.11 16.65 -3.05
CA TYR A 46 10.45 17.65 -3.87
C TYR A 46 11.12 17.86 -5.25
N PRO A 47 12.45 17.91 -5.38
CA PRO A 47 13.09 18.03 -6.68
C PRO A 47 13.01 16.79 -7.59
N TYR A 48 12.36 15.67 -7.21
CA TYR A 48 12.25 14.40 -7.96
C TYR A 48 13.54 13.74 -8.44
N HIS A 49 14.68 14.38 -8.28
CA HIS A 49 15.97 13.79 -8.56
C HIS A 49 16.35 12.84 -7.43
N VAL A 50 16.94 11.70 -7.80
CA VAL A 50 17.57 10.81 -6.83
C VAL A 50 18.72 11.59 -6.19
N VAL A 51 18.48 12.13 -4.99
CA VAL A 51 19.51 12.83 -4.24
C VAL A 51 20.54 11.80 -3.83
N ARG A 52 21.70 11.82 -4.48
CA ARG A 52 22.84 10.98 -4.11
C ARG A 52 23.49 11.57 -2.87
N ILE A 53 23.04 11.12 -1.71
CA ILE A 53 23.69 11.49 -0.44
C ILE A 53 25.01 10.69 -0.37
N PRO A 54 26.16 11.35 -0.09
CA PRO A 54 27.42 10.65 0.09
C PRO A 54 27.30 9.53 1.12
N SER A 55 27.88 8.35 0.83
CA SER A 55 27.77 7.17 1.69
C SER A 55 28.29 7.41 3.11
N ALA A 56 29.32 8.25 3.27
CA ALA A 56 29.85 8.65 4.57
C ALA A 56 28.83 9.46 5.38
N VAL A 57 28.13 10.42 4.74
CA VAL A 57 27.08 11.24 5.39
C VAL A 57 25.91 10.35 5.79
N LEU A 58 25.51 9.41 4.92
CA LEU A 58 24.49 8.42 5.25
C LEU A 58 24.92 7.55 6.44
N ALA A 59 26.15 7.03 6.44
CA ALA A 59 26.67 6.17 7.50
C ALA A 59 26.68 6.89 8.86
N VAL A 60 27.26 8.09 8.91
CA VAL A 60 27.32 8.90 10.13
C VAL A 60 25.92 9.31 10.58
N GLY A 61 25.11 9.86 9.67
CA GLY A 61 23.73 10.25 9.98
C GLY A 61 22.86 9.07 10.43
N GLY A 62 23.07 7.90 9.83
CA GLY A 62 22.42 6.65 10.20
C GLY A 62 22.80 6.20 11.60
N VAL A 63 24.10 6.16 11.94
CA VAL A 63 24.57 5.81 13.29
C VAL A 63 24.04 6.80 14.33
N VAL A 64 24.12 8.11 14.06
CA VAL A 64 23.59 9.14 14.97
C VAL A 64 22.08 8.96 15.18
N THR A 65 21.32 8.78 14.10
CA THR A 65 19.87 8.56 14.17
C THR A 65 19.55 7.30 14.98
N MET A 66 20.28 6.21 14.74
CA MET A 66 20.16 4.96 15.48
C MET A 66 20.41 5.14 16.96
N THR A 67 21.52 5.77 17.33
CA THR A 67 21.87 6.03 18.73
C THR A 67 20.83 6.90 19.41
N VAL A 68 20.39 7.99 18.76
CA VAL A 68 19.35 8.89 19.28
C VAL A 68 18.03 8.14 19.48
N LEU A 69 17.59 7.36 18.47
CA LEU A 69 16.36 6.58 18.57
C LEU A 69 16.45 5.51 19.66
N THR A 70 17.57 4.78 19.76
CA THR A 70 17.78 3.78 20.80
C THR A 70 17.77 4.39 22.21
N VAL A 71 18.52 5.48 22.42
CA VAL A 71 18.55 6.19 23.70
C VAL A 71 17.17 6.72 24.06
N PHE A 72 16.45 7.32 23.11
CA PHE A 72 15.11 7.81 23.35
C PHE A 72 14.11 6.68 23.60
N SER A 73 14.18 5.58 22.86
CA SER A 73 13.37 4.39 23.07
C SER A 73 13.61 3.76 24.44
N TYR A 74 14.83 3.86 24.98
CA TYR A 74 15.16 3.41 26.33
C TYR A 74 14.62 4.35 27.41
N LEU A 75 14.86 5.66 27.27
CA LEU A 75 14.47 6.66 28.27
C LEU A 75 12.96 6.91 28.28
N ARG A 76 12.31 6.76 27.13
CA ARG A 76 10.92 7.17 26.86
C ARG A 76 10.17 6.10 26.05
N PRO A 77 10.08 4.85 26.54
CA PRO A 77 9.49 3.74 25.79
C PRO A 77 8.03 3.98 25.36
N GLN A 78 7.28 4.80 26.10
CA GLN A 78 5.87 5.09 25.85
C GLN A 78 5.54 5.84 24.55
N TYR A 79 6.51 6.51 23.91
CA TYR A 79 6.25 7.41 22.77
C TYR A 79 6.46 6.78 21.39
N PHE A 80 6.99 5.55 21.28
CA PHE A 80 7.12 4.86 19.99
C PHE A 80 7.90 5.65 18.93
N LEU A 81 8.86 6.48 19.33
CA LEU A 81 9.53 7.40 18.42
C LEU A 81 10.16 6.66 17.23
N ALA A 82 10.82 5.52 17.47
CA ALA A 82 11.40 4.72 16.39
C ALA A 82 10.33 4.22 15.40
N SER A 83 9.17 3.75 15.88
CA SER A 83 8.06 3.33 15.03
C SER A 83 7.45 4.50 14.25
N ILE A 84 7.35 5.68 14.87
CA ILE A 84 6.86 6.89 14.21
C ILE A 84 7.78 7.31 13.07
N VAL A 85 9.09 7.40 13.34
CA VAL A 85 10.10 7.74 12.33
C VAL A 85 10.07 6.70 11.20
N PHE A 86 9.94 5.42 11.55
CA PHE A 86 9.79 4.35 10.57
C PHE A 86 8.54 4.51 9.69
N CYS A 87 7.37 4.82 10.26
CA CYS A 87 6.15 5.08 9.51
C CYS A 87 6.25 6.30 8.57
N VAL A 88 6.93 7.36 9.02
CA VAL A 88 7.19 8.54 8.19
C VAL A 88 8.14 8.20 7.03
N TYR A 89 9.15 7.37 7.29
CA TYR A 89 10.18 7.02 6.31
C TYR A 89 9.74 5.97 5.27
N ILE A 90 8.99 4.93 5.66
CA ILE A 90 8.67 3.77 4.80
C ILE A 90 8.17 4.17 3.40
N PRO A 91 7.20 5.09 3.25
CA PRO A 91 6.68 5.44 1.92
C PRO A 91 7.78 5.92 0.98
N PHE A 92 8.83 6.55 1.52
CA PHE A 92 9.97 7.09 0.78
C PHE A 92 11.15 6.11 0.65
N SER A 93 11.08 4.93 1.26
CA SER A 93 12.19 3.97 1.31
C SER A 93 12.68 3.51 -0.07
N GLY A 94 11.81 3.46 -1.07
CA GLY A 94 12.20 3.13 -2.45
C GLY A 94 13.02 4.24 -3.13
N LYS A 95 12.80 5.50 -2.75
CA LYS A 95 13.55 6.66 -3.25
C LYS A 95 14.84 6.87 -2.44
N TYR A 96 14.80 6.53 -1.16
CA TYR A 96 15.93 6.64 -0.23
C TYR A 96 16.30 5.27 0.32
N ALA A 97 16.71 4.35 -0.55
CA ALA A 97 17.08 3.01 -0.11
C ALA A 97 18.20 3.02 0.95
N GLY A 98 18.99 4.10 1.02
CA GLY A 98 20.08 4.23 1.99
C GLY A 98 21.09 3.11 1.77
N ASP A 99 21.55 2.94 0.53
CA ASP A 99 22.60 1.99 0.22
C ASP A 99 23.92 2.59 0.70
N PHE A 100 24.53 1.98 1.73
CA PHE A 100 25.79 2.41 2.33
C PHE A 100 27.01 2.05 1.46
N GLY A 101 26.85 2.22 0.15
CA GLY A 101 27.88 2.05 -0.87
C GLY A 101 28.17 0.60 -1.25
N GLY A 102 27.26 -0.35 -1.02
CA GLY A 102 27.43 -1.77 -1.37
C GLY A 102 28.61 -2.51 -0.70
N ARG A 103 29.47 -1.78 0.04
CA ARG A 103 30.69 -2.29 0.67
C ARG A 103 30.43 -3.00 2.00
N LEU A 104 29.28 -2.77 2.62
CA LEU A 104 28.88 -3.52 3.81
C LEU A 104 28.21 -4.83 3.36
N PRO A 105 28.78 -6.01 3.70
CA PRO A 105 28.39 -7.30 3.14
C PRO A 105 27.02 -7.84 3.60
N MET A 106 26.14 -7.03 4.19
CA MET A 106 24.94 -7.50 4.90
C MET A 106 23.62 -6.81 4.53
N GLY A 107 23.48 -6.24 3.33
CA GLY A 107 22.19 -5.66 2.91
C GLY A 107 21.63 -4.65 3.93
N LEU A 108 22.54 -3.94 4.59
CA LEU A 108 22.24 -2.92 5.58
C LEU A 108 21.63 -1.74 4.81
N ASN A 109 20.34 -1.51 5.02
CA ASN A 109 19.61 -0.41 4.40
C ASN A 109 18.92 0.38 5.52
N MET A 110 18.48 1.59 5.21
CA MET A 110 17.88 2.46 6.23
C MET A 110 16.64 1.84 6.88
N THR A 111 15.88 1.03 6.14
CA THR A 111 14.75 0.25 6.69
C THR A 111 15.19 -0.72 7.79
N ASN A 112 16.24 -1.51 7.53
CA ASN A 112 16.82 -2.46 8.50
C ASN A 112 17.43 -1.73 9.70
N MET A 113 18.06 -0.57 9.48
CA MET A 113 18.56 0.25 10.57
C MET A 113 17.41 0.67 11.48
N LEU A 114 16.37 1.32 10.96
CA LEU A 114 15.23 1.77 11.77
C LEU A 114 14.45 0.63 12.46
N LEU A 115 14.52 -0.59 11.94
CA LEU A 115 13.93 -1.75 12.61
C LEU A 115 14.64 -2.15 13.89
N PHE A 116 15.95 -1.99 13.97
CA PHE A 116 16.73 -2.35 15.15
C PHE A 116 16.29 -1.60 16.43
N PRO A 117 16.16 -0.25 16.47
CA PRO A 117 15.69 0.44 17.66
C PRO A 117 14.24 0.08 17.99
N ILE A 118 13.40 -0.26 17.01
CA ILE A 118 12.04 -0.78 17.27
C ILE A 118 12.10 -2.14 17.98
N MET A 119 12.93 -3.07 17.49
CA MET A 119 13.14 -4.37 18.12
C MET A 119 13.70 -4.25 19.52
N LEU A 120 14.71 -3.38 19.69
CA LEU A 120 15.34 -3.13 20.98
C LEU A 120 14.33 -2.51 21.95
N GLN A 121 13.54 -1.52 21.51
CA GLN A 121 12.48 -0.93 22.32
C GLN A 121 11.47 -1.98 22.77
N TRP A 122 10.98 -2.83 21.86
CA TRP A 122 10.07 -3.92 22.18
C TRP A 122 10.67 -4.87 23.22
N PHE A 123 11.91 -5.33 23.00
CA PHE A 123 12.61 -6.23 23.91
C PHE A 123 12.82 -5.61 25.30
N MET A 124 13.27 -4.36 25.36
CA MET A 124 13.49 -3.63 26.62
C MET A 124 12.19 -3.42 27.39
N GLN A 125 11.10 -3.05 26.71
CA GLN A 125 9.80 -2.93 27.36
C GLN A 125 9.34 -4.26 27.96
N ARG A 126 9.51 -5.36 27.23
CA ARG A 126 9.08 -6.69 27.70
C ARG A 126 9.88 -7.18 28.89
N THR A 127 11.20 -6.99 28.87
CA THR A 127 12.08 -7.34 29.98
C THR A 127 11.79 -6.49 31.22
N GLN A 128 11.62 -5.16 31.07
CA GLN A 128 11.24 -4.28 32.18
C GLN A 128 9.89 -4.64 32.80
N MET A 129 8.90 -5.03 31.98
CA MET A 129 7.58 -5.44 32.44
C MET A 129 7.52 -6.88 32.96
N LYS A 130 8.62 -7.65 32.91
CA LYS A 130 8.65 -9.10 33.20
C LYS A 130 7.55 -9.88 32.46
N ALA A 131 7.19 -9.42 31.26
CA ALA A 131 6.13 -10.00 30.45
C ALA A 131 6.73 -10.95 29.40
N PRO A 132 5.98 -11.96 28.91
CA PRO A 132 6.44 -12.77 27.80
C PRO A 132 6.72 -11.89 26.57
N LEU A 133 7.77 -12.24 25.82
CA LEU A 133 8.19 -11.49 24.64
C LEU A 133 7.05 -11.36 23.62
N VAL A 134 6.38 -12.48 23.36
CA VAL A 134 5.26 -12.56 22.41
C VAL A 134 4.02 -13.03 23.15
N ARG A 135 2.94 -12.26 23.00
CA ARG A 135 1.59 -12.65 23.37
C ARG A 135 0.81 -12.85 22.08
N LEU A 136 0.30 -14.05 21.86
CA LEU A 136 -0.52 -14.36 20.70
C LEU A 136 -1.98 -13.97 20.97
N HIS A 137 -2.58 -13.31 20.00
CA HIS A 137 -3.99 -12.98 19.92
C HIS A 137 -4.70 -13.90 18.92
N ALA A 138 -6.03 -13.98 18.98
CA ALA A 138 -6.84 -14.80 18.06
C ALA A 138 -6.50 -14.61 16.56
N PRO A 139 -6.32 -13.37 16.02
CA PRO A 139 -5.98 -13.19 14.60
C PRO A 139 -4.53 -13.60 14.26
N ASP A 140 -3.67 -13.82 15.26
CA ASP A 140 -2.26 -14.12 15.03
C ASP A 140 -2.06 -15.56 14.53
N LEU A 141 -2.91 -16.51 14.95
CA LEU A 141 -2.76 -17.91 14.57
C LEU A 141 -3.00 -18.13 13.05
N PRO A 142 -4.08 -17.61 12.43
CA PRO A 142 -4.23 -17.66 10.98
C PRO A 142 -3.07 -16.97 10.25
N LEU A 143 -2.54 -15.88 10.81
CA LEU A 143 -1.42 -15.15 10.23
C LEU A 143 -0.13 -15.97 10.27
N LEU A 144 0.17 -16.63 11.38
CA LEU A 144 1.33 -17.52 11.51
C LEU A 144 1.21 -18.72 10.57
N PHE A 145 0.02 -19.30 10.45
CA PHE A 145 -0.24 -20.37 9.48
C PHE A 145 0.00 -19.90 8.04
N PHE A 146 -0.51 -18.71 7.70
CA PHE A 146 -0.24 -18.09 6.39
C PHE A 146 1.26 -17.85 6.17
N CYS A 147 1.97 -17.33 7.18
CA CYS A 147 3.43 -17.13 7.12
C CYS A 147 4.17 -18.45 6.91
N LEU A 148 3.76 -19.52 7.58
CA LEU A 148 4.37 -20.85 7.44
C LEU A 148 4.16 -21.40 6.03
N LEU A 149 2.91 -21.43 5.55
CA LEU A 149 2.58 -21.93 4.21
C LEU A 149 3.31 -21.15 3.11
N SER A 150 3.31 -19.82 3.22
CA SER A 150 4.00 -18.97 2.25
C SER A 150 5.52 -19.09 2.32
N SER A 151 6.09 -19.34 3.50
CA SER A 151 7.52 -19.64 3.66
C SER A 151 7.90 -20.95 2.99
N MET A 152 7.08 -22.00 3.15
CA MET A 152 7.26 -23.27 2.45
C MET A 152 7.20 -23.07 0.93
N ALA A 153 6.26 -22.24 0.45
CA ALA A 153 6.16 -21.90 -0.96
C ALA A 153 7.38 -21.14 -1.50
N VAL A 154 8.02 -20.28 -0.71
CA VAL A 154 9.29 -19.61 -1.08
C VAL A 154 10.45 -20.61 -1.13
N LEU A 155 10.59 -21.47 -0.12
CA LEU A 155 11.68 -22.43 -0.03
C LEU A 155 11.62 -23.50 -1.13
N ARG A 156 10.42 -23.97 -1.47
CA ARG A 156 10.19 -24.96 -2.54
C ARG A 156 10.79 -24.52 -3.87
N VAL A 157 10.63 -23.24 -4.24
CA VAL A 157 11.17 -22.68 -5.49
C VAL A 157 12.69 -22.82 -5.53
N GLY A 158 13.36 -22.56 -4.40
CA GLY A 158 14.81 -22.71 -4.31
C GLY A 158 15.28 -24.13 -4.54
N ILE A 159 14.52 -25.12 -4.06
CA ILE A 159 14.83 -26.55 -4.23
C ILE A 159 14.59 -26.98 -5.68
N GLU A 160 13.44 -26.63 -6.27
CA GLU A 160 13.09 -27.03 -7.64
C GLU A 160 14.04 -26.45 -8.71
N GLN A 161 14.64 -25.29 -8.46
CA GLN A 161 15.54 -24.64 -9.41
C GLN A 161 16.96 -25.22 -9.44
N GLY A 162 17.27 -26.19 -8.57
CA GLY A 162 18.58 -26.87 -8.53
C GLY A 162 19.79 -25.98 -8.17
N ASN A 163 19.61 -24.66 -8.11
CA ASN A 163 20.61 -23.67 -7.78
C ASN A 163 20.22 -22.98 -6.47
N VAL A 164 20.41 -23.70 -5.37
CA VAL A 164 20.05 -23.21 -4.04
C VAL A 164 21.15 -22.30 -3.54
N ASN A 165 21.23 -21.07 -4.05
CA ASN A 165 21.92 -20.02 -3.32
C ASN A 165 21.14 -19.77 -2.03
N PHE A 166 21.51 -20.49 -0.97
CA PHE A 166 20.83 -20.47 0.32
C PHE A 166 20.74 -19.06 0.89
N ALA A 167 21.75 -18.23 0.66
CA ALA A 167 21.74 -16.83 1.06
C ALA A 167 20.65 -16.02 0.35
N GLU A 168 20.44 -16.25 -0.95
CA GLU A 168 19.38 -15.58 -1.70
C GLU A 168 17.99 -15.99 -1.20
N GLN A 169 17.79 -17.28 -0.91
CA GLN A 169 16.51 -17.78 -0.38
C GLN A 169 16.22 -17.22 1.02
N ILE A 170 17.23 -17.11 1.89
CA ILE A 170 17.09 -16.44 3.18
C ILE A 170 16.69 -14.96 2.98
N VAL A 171 17.34 -14.25 2.06
CA VAL A 171 17.01 -12.83 1.80
C VAL A 171 15.58 -12.68 1.28
N ARG A 172 15.14 -13.54 0.37
CA ARG A 172 13.75 -13.57 -0.13
C ARG A 172 12.76 -13.86 0.99
N LEU A 173 13.02 -14.89 1.80
CA LEU A 173 12.19 -15.25 2.93
C LEU A 173 12.12 -14.13 3.97
N LYS A 174 13.26 -13.53 4.32
CA LYS A 174 13.33 -12.36 5.22
C LYS A 174 12.46 -11.22 4.69
N ARG A 175 12.60 -10.86 3.41
CA ARG A 175 11.82 -9.76 2.80
C ARG A 175 10.31 -10.05 2.83
N TRP A 176 9.94 -11.31 2.60
CA TRP A 176 8.56 -11.76 2.65
C TRP A 176 7.97 -11.72 4.07
N LEU A 177 8.71 -12.21 5.07
CA LEU A 177 8.27 -12.28 6.46
C LEU A 177 8.30 -10.92 7.18
N LEU A 178 9.04 -9.94 6.65
CA LEU A 178 9.28 -8.67 7.32
C LEU A 178 8.00 -7.90 7.71
N PRO A 179 6.98 -7.74 6.83
CA PRO A 179 5.74 -7.03 7.21
C PRO A 179 5.00 -7.70 8.38
N PHE A 180 4.99 -9.04 8.41
CA PHE A 180 4.38 -9.83 9.49
C PHE A 180 5.17 -9.68 10.79
N PHE A 181 6.50 -9.70 10.69
CA PHE A 181 7.37 -9.45 11.83
C PHE A 181 7.14 -8.05 12.43
N ILE A 182 7.02 -7.01 11.59
CA ILE A 182 6.68 -5.65 12.01
C ILE A 182 5.30 -5.61 12.69
N TYR A 183 4.31 -6.31 12.16
CA TYR A 183 2.99 -6.44 12.79
C TYR A 183 3.12 -7.01 14.21
N PHE A 184 3.87 -8.11 14.39
CA PHE A 184 4.05 -8.73 15.69
C PHE A 184 4.78 -7.80 16.67
N LEU A 185 5.84 -7.12 16.23
CA LEU A 185 6.52 -6.10 17.05
C LEU A 185 5.53 -5.02 17.50
N PHE A 186 4.72 -4.50 16.58
CA PHE A 186 3.81 -3.41 16.88
C PHE A 186 2.68 -3.82 17.84
N VAL A 187 2.03 -4.96 17.61
CA VAL A 187 0.96 -5.46 18.48
C VAL A 187 1.48 -5.78 19.89
N ASN A 188 2.71 -6.30 19.97
CA ASN A 188 3.33 -6.69 21.23
C ASN A 188 4.06 -5.58 21.97
N THR A 189 3.99 -4.32 21.53
CA THR A 189 4.62 -3.20 22.24
C THR A 189 3.58 -2.44 23.05
N LYS A 190 3.87 -2.10 24.32
CA LYS A 190 2.91 -1.47 25.25
C LYS A 190 2.68 -0.02 24.86
N ARG A 191 1.44 0.31 24.48
CA ARG A 191 1.05 1.60 23.91
C ARG A 191 0.39 2.50 24.93
N ASN A 192 0.85 3.76 25.01
CA ASN A 192 0.10 4.83 25.64
C ASN A 192 -0.77 5.53 24.56
N GLU A 193 -1.96 6.00 24.96
CA GLU A 193 -2.87 6.78 24.13
C GLU A 193 -2.14 7.91 23.40
N LYS A 194 -1.25 8.62 24.10
CA LYS A 194 -0.44 9.71 23.53
C LYS A 194 0.42 9.24 22.34
N GLY A 195 1.14 8.12 22.51
CA GLY A 195 1.98 7.56 21.45
C GLY A 195 1.17 7.09 20.24
N VAL A 196 -0.04 6.55 20.48
CA VAL A 196 -0.94 6.14 19.38
C VAL A 196 -1.48 7.35 18.62
N LYS A 197 -1.95 8.40 19.32
CA LYS A 197 -2.40 9.65 18.68
C LYS A 197 -1.32 10.24 17.78
N LEU A 198 -0.10 10.27 18.31
CA LEU A 198 1.08 10.80 17.63
C LEU A 198 1.45 9.99 16.38
N LEU A 199 1.38 8.67 16.46
CA LEU A 199 1.55 7.79 15.31
C LEU A 199 0.50 8.06 14.23
N VAL A 200 -0.77 8.17 14.60
CA VAL A 200 -1.87 8.47 13.66
C VAL A 200 -1.67 9.83 13.00
N VAL A 201 -1.31 10.86 13.77
CA VAL A 201 -0.98 12.18 13.22
C VAL A 201 0.19 12.10 12.24
N SER A 202 1.24 11.35 12.57
CA SER A 202 2.40 11.16 11.70
C SER A 202 2.04 10.49 10.38
N ILE A 203 1.16 9.48 10.43
CA ILE A 203 0.59 8.83 9.24
C ILE A 203 -0.17 9.87 8.42
N CYS A 204 -1.08 10.65 9.01
CA CYS A 204 -1.83 11.69 8.31
C CYS A 204 -0.92 12.73 7.64
N VAL A 205 0.09 13.24 8.35
CA VAL A 205 1.02 14.23 7.79
C VAL A 205 1.81 13.62 6.62
N THR A 206 2.29 12.39 6.78
CA THR A 206 3.02 11.66 5.73
C THR A 206 2.14 11.39 4.51
N LEU A 207 0.88 10.96 4.69
CA LEU A 207 -0.07 10.75 3.60
C LEU A 207 -0.33 12.03 2.81
N THR A 208 -0.49 13.15 3.52
CA THR A 208 -0.69 14.46 2.90
C THR A 208 0.52 14.84 2.05
N ALA A 209 1.74 14.66 2.58
CA ALA A 209 2.97 14.91 1.84
C ALA A 209 3.07 14.04 0.58
N VAL A 210 2.78 12.74 0.69
CA VAL A 210 2.77 11.81 -0.46
C VAL A 210 1.70 12.19 -1.49
N ALA A 211 0.53 12.67 -1.07
CA ALA A 211 -0.52 13.16 -1.98
C ALA A 211 -0.07 14.41 -2.74
N ILE A 212 0.54 15.38 -2.06
CA ILE A 212 1.07 16.61 -2.68
C ILE A 212 2.17 16.28 -3.68
N LEU A 213 3.11 15.39 -3.33
CA LEU A 213 4.12 14.91 -4.28
C LEU A 213 3.42 14.25 -5.48
N THR A 214 2.52 13.30 -5.27
CA THR A 214 1.80 12.65 -6.39
C THR A 214 1.12 13.69 -7.31
N MET A 215 0.55 14.75 -6.76
CA MET A 215 0.01 15.84 -7.57
C MET A 215 1.08 16.63 -8.32
N LYS A 216 2.21 16.95 -7.68
CA LYS A 216 3.37 17.59 -8.33
C LYS A 216 3.88 16.78 -9.51
N GLU A 217 4.09 15.48 -9.35
CA GLU A 217 4.52 14.60 -10.45
C GLU A 217 3.55 14.68 -11.64
N SER A 218 2.23 14.78 -11.38
CA SER A 218 1.25 14.99 -12.45
C SER A 218 1.44 16.32 -13.18
N PHE A 219 1.80 17.39 -12.47
CA PHE A 219 2.09 18.69 -13.10
C PHE A 219 3.40 18.63 -13.91
N ASP A 220 4.42 17.95 -13.39
CA ASP A 220 5.72 17.81 -14.04
C ASP A 220 5.64 16.96 -15.33
N ILE A 221 4.76 15.96 -15.39
CA ILE A 221 4.50 15.16 -16.61
C ILE A 221 3.86 16.03 -17.72
N GLY A 222 3.08 17.04 -17.34
CA GLY A 222 2.43 17.98 -18.25
C GLY A 222 1.22 17.40 -19.00
N PRO A 223 0.43 18.27 -19.66
CA PRO A 223 -0.71 17.86 -20.49
C PRO A 223 -0.20 17.40 -21.87
N GLY A 224 0.00 16.09 -22.06
CA GLY A 224 0.34 15.55 -23.39
C GLY A 224 0.87 14.13 -23.37
N GLY A 225 0.04 13.16 -23.74
CA GLY A 225 0.46 11.78 -23.91
C GLY A 225 -0.69 10.79 -23.95
N SER A 226 -0.40 9.54 -24.33
CA SER A 226 -1.35 8.44 -24.16
C SER A 226 -1.69 8.25 -22.68
N TRP A 227 -2.88 7.71 -22.38
CA TRP A 227 -3.36 7.51 -21.01
C TRP A 227 -2.40 6.77 -20.07
N ASP A 228 -1.47 6.00 -20.63
CA ASP A 228 -0.43 5.27 -19.88
C ASP A 228 0.80 6.12 -19.56
N ARG A 229 1.09 7.16 -20.35
CA ARG A 229 2.17 8.13 -20.07
C ARG A 229 1.78 9.16 -19.01
N ILE A 230 0.48 9.47 -18.89
CA ILE A 230 -0.05 10.43 -17.91
C ILE A 230 -0.15 9.81 -16.50
N ARG A 231 0.04 8.49 -16.35
CA ARG A 231 -0.14 7.80 -15.07
C ARG A 231 0.98 8.15 -14.11
N VAL A 232 0.60 8.80 -13.03
CA VAL A 232 1.52 9.14 -11.96
C VAL A 232 1.97 7.88 -11.23
N ARG A 233 3.29 7.72 -11.07
CA ARG A 233 3.87 6.60 -10.33
C ARG A 233 3.91 6.86 -8.84
N GLY A 234 4.02 8.12 -8.43
CA GLY A 234 4.12 8.53 -7.04
C GLY A 234 5.42 8.04 -6.40
N VAL A 235 5.49 8.18 -5.08
CA VAL A 235 6.67 7.77 -4.29
C VAL A 235 6.91 6.25 -4.38
N LEU A 236 5.85 5.47 -4.62
CA LEU A 236 5.91 4.00 -4.72
C LEU A 236 6.36 3.47 -6.10
N GLY A 237 6.63 4.34 -7.07
CA GLY A 237 7.23 3.95 -8.35
C GLY A 237 6.32 3.20 -9.33
N SER A 238 5.08 2.91 -8.94
CA SER A 238 4.05 2.32 -9.81
C SER A 238 2.68 2.95 -9.56
N PRO A 239 1.87 3.19 -10.61
CA PRO A 239 0.56 3.81 -10.41
C PRO A 239 -0.41 2.90 -9.65
N ASN A 240 -0.29 1.59 -9.81
CA ASN A 240 -1.09 0.62 -9.03
C ASN A 240 -0.70 0.62 -7.55
N GLY A 241 0.60 0.66 -7.24
CA GLY A 241 1.08 0.73 -5.86
C GLY A 241 0.63 2.03 -5.17
N THR A 242 0.75 3.16 -5.86
CA THR A 242 0.29 4.46 -5.38
C THR A 242 -1.22 4.51 -5.18
N GLY A 243 -2.00 3.91 -6.09
CA GLY A 243 -3.44 3.72 -5.87
C GLY A 243 -3.71 2.89 -4.61
N ALA A 244 -3.16 1.67 -4.52
CA ALA A 244 -3.37 0.81 -3.35
C ALA A 244 -3.01 1.51 -2.03
N PHE A 245 -1.91 2.27 -2.00
CA PHE A 245 -1.50 3.05 -0.84
C PHE A 245 -2.55 4.06 -0.38
N PHE A 246 -3.11 4.88 -1.28
CA PHE A 246 -4.17 5.81 -0.88
C PHE A 246 -5.44 5.08 -0.44
N VAL A 247 -5.81 3.95 -1.06
CA VAL A 247 -6.95 3.14 -0.59
C VAL A 247 -6.76 2.69 0.86
N TYR A 248 -5.59 2.14 1.18
CA TYR A 248 -5.34 1.59 2.51
C TYR A 248 -5.34 2.63 3.62
N TYR A 249 -4.84 3.84 3.34
CA TYR A 249 -4.50 4.77 4.41
C TYR A 249 -5.32 6.06 4.43
N SER A 250 -5.82 6.56 3.29
CA SER A 250 -6.48 7.88 3.27
C SER A 250 -7.84 7.89 3.99
N LEU A 251 -8.47 6.73 4.19
CA LEU A 251 -9.72 6.63 4.95
C LEU A 251 -9.58 6.93 6.44
N ILE A 252 -8.35 6.98 6.95
CA ILE A 252 -8.08 7.48 8.31
C ILE A 252 -8.62 8.92 8.45
N PHE A 253 -8.42 9.77 7.45
CA PHE A 253 -8.96 11.13 7.46
C PHE A 253 -10.49 11.15 7.53
N LEU A 254 -11.14 10.34 6.67
CA LEU A 254 -12.59 10.25 6.63
C LEU A 254 -13.17 9.69 7.93
N GLY A 255 -12.56 8.64 8.49
CA GLY A 255 -12.97 8.05 9.76
C GLY A 255 -12.84 9.04 10.93
N LEU A 256 -11.71 9.74 11.03
CA LEU A 256 -11.51 10.79 12.04
C LEU A 256 -12.50 11.94 11.86
N PHE A 257 -12.69 12.43 10.63
CA PHE A 257 -13.69 13.46 10.33
C PHE A 257 -15.08 13.02 10.79
N LEU A 258 -15.57 11.86 10.34
CA LEU A 258 -16.92 11.39 10.65
C LEU A 258 -17.18 11.14 12.14
N ASN A 259 -16.14 10.83 12.92
CA ASN A 259 -16.24 10.67 14.36
C ASN A 259 -16.26 12.02 15.11
N TYR A 260 -15.52 13.02 14.62
CA TYR A 260 -15.32 14.29 15.34
C TYR A 260 -15.95 15.53 14.66
N TRP A 261 -16.68 15.38 13.55
CA TRP A 261 -17.22 16.50 12.76
C TRP A 261 -18.16 17.45 13.53
N ARG A 262 -18.86 16.94 14.55
CA ARG A 262 -19.74 17.74 15.42
C ARG A 262 -19.03 18.33 16.64
N GLN A 263 -17.93 17.72 17.08
CA GLN A 263 -17.28 18.07 18.34
C GLN A 263 -16.20 19.14 18.18
N SER A 264 -15.59 19.23 17.00
CA SER A 264 -14.51 20.18 16.74
C SER A 264 -14.62 20.75 15.34
N LYS A 265 -14.57 22.09 15.24
CA LYS A 265 -14.47 22.80 13.97
C LYS A 265 -13.22 22.41 13.18
N TYR A 266 -12.15 22.01 13.87
CA TYR A 266 -10.89 21.58 13.24
C TYR A 266 -11.01 20.23 12.54
N SER A 267 -12.01 19.40 12.89
CA SER A 267 -12.27 18.14 12.19
C SER A 267 -12.57 18.35 10.71
N TRP A 268 -13.20 19.48 10.34
CA TRP A 268 -13.47 19.83 8.95
C TRP A 268 -12.20 20.04 8.12
N LEU A 269 -11.09 20.43 8.76
CA LEU A 269 -9.79 20.56 8.08
C LEU A 269 -9.27 19.21 7.57
N LEU A 270 -9.72 18.08 8.13
CA LEU A 270 -9.33 16.74 7.67
C LEU A 270 -9.93 16.36 6.31
N ILE A 271 -10.96 17.08 5.85
CA ILE A 271 -11.52 16.87 4.50
C ILE A 271 -10.51 17.30 3.43
N ILE A 272 -9.73 18.36 3.66
CA ILE A 272 -8.75 18.85 2.69
C ILE A 272 -7.72 17.77 2.32
N PRO A 273 -6.95 17.17 3.27
CA PRO A 273 -6.00 16.11 2.93
C PRO A 273 -6.69 14.83 2.43
N PHE A 274 -7.92 14.53 2.86
CA PHE A 274 -8.70 13.44 2.29
C PHE A 274 -8.97 13.66 0.79
N LEU A 275 -9.42 14.85 0.40
CA LEU A 275 -9.67 15.21 -0.99
C LEU A 275 -8.37 15.26 -1.81
N LEU A 276 -7.25 15.71 -1.23
CA LEU A 276 -5.94 15.63 -1.86
C LEU A 276 -5.54 14.17 -2.15
N CYS A 277 -5.74 13.26 -1.19
CA CYS A 277 -5.50 11.83 -1.40
C CYS A 277 -6.43 11.25 -2.48
N GLY A 278 -7.71 11.64 -2.48
CA GLY A 278 -8.67 11.25 -3.52
C GLY A 278 -8.24 11.74 -4.91
N ARG A 279 -7.78 13.00 -5.02
CA ARG A 279 -7.25 13.54 -6.27
C ARG A 279 -5.99 12.79 -6.71
N ALA A 280 -5.02 12.61 -5.81
CA ALA A 280 -3.79 11.85 -6.08
C ALA A 280 -4.09 10.41 -6.55
N MET A 281 -5.09 9.75 -5.95
CA MET A 281 -5.59 8.46 -6.41
C MET A 281 -6.11 8.51 -7.86
N THR A 282 -6.92 9.51 -8.22
CA THR A 282 -7.42 9.63 -9.60
C THR A 282 -6.29 9.81 -10.61
N LEU A 283 -5.22 10.53 -10.23
CA LEU A 283 -4.03 10.76 -11.05
C LEU A 283 -3.16 9.50 -11.22
N ALA A 284 -3.15 8.61 -10.24
CA ALA A 284 -2.53 7.28 -10.39
C ALA A 284 -3.25 6.41 -11.43
N ASN A 285 -4.47 6.80 -11.82
CA ASN A 285 -5.21 6.20 -12.93
C ASN A 285 -5.28 4.66 -12.83
N SER A 286 -5.58 4.17 -11.61
CA SER A 286 -5.68 2.74 -11.31
C SER A 286 -7.14 2.34 -11.18
N ARG A 287 -7.68 1.61 -12.17
CA ARG A 287 -9.08 1.11 -12.15
C ARG A 287 -9.41 0.36 -10.86
N GLY A 288 -8.54 -0.59 -10.48
CA GLY A 288 -8.69 -1.35 -9.24
C GLY A 288 -8.61 -0.45 -8.00
N GLY A 289 -7.71 0.54 -8.01
CA GLY A 289 -7.62 1.57 -6.97
C GLY A 289 -8.90 2.39 -6.84
N MET A 290 -9.48 2.86 -7.94
CA MET A 290 -10.72 3.66 -7.92
C MET A 290 -11.90 2.85 -7.37
N ILE A 291 -12.09 1.61 -7.85
CA ILE A 291 -13.17 0.73 -7.38
C ILE A 291 -12.99 0.44 -5.89
N ALA A 292 -11.77 0.05 -5.48
CA ALA A 292 -11.48 -0.25 -4.08
C ALA A 292 -11.65 0.98 -3.20
N PHE A 293 -11.25 2.17 -3.67
CA PHE A 293 -11.42 3.42 -2.94
C PHE A 293 -12.89 3.77 -2.72
N THR A 294 -13.72 3.67 -3.77
CA THR A 294 -15.17 3.87 -3.68
C THR A 294 -15.81 2.88 -2.71
N LEU A 295 -15.49 1.59 -2.82
CA LEU A 295 -16.00 0.56 -1.91
C LEU A 295 -15.57 0.81 -0.47
N ALA A 296 -14.34 1.27 -0.26
CA ALA A 296 -13.82 1.53 1.07
C ALA A 296 -14.44 2.80 1.70
N ILE A 297 -14.76 3.83 0.90
CA ILE A 297 -15.60 4.96 1.33
C ILE A 297 -16.97 4.44 1.76
N LEU A 298 -17.65 3.65 0.91
CA LEU A 298 -18.97 3.09 1.22
C LEU A 298 -18.94 2.25 2.50
N ALA A 299 -17.93 1.40 2.69
CA ALA A 299 -17.74 0.62 3.91
C ALA A 299 -17.58 1.53 5.14
N THR A 300 -16.78 2.59 5.03
CA THR A 300 -16.58 3.57 6.11
C THR A 300 -17.90 4.26 6.47
N LEU A 301 -18.68 4.67 5.47
CA LEU A 301 -20.01 5.27 5.68
C LEU A 301 -20.98 4.26 6.31
N TRP A 302 -20.95 2.99 5.89
CA TRP A 302 -21.78 1.90 6.43
C TRP A 302 -21.55 1.65 7.91
N PHE A 303 -20.30 1.64 8.35
CA PHE A 303 -19.93 1.49 9.76
C PHE A 303 -20.28 2.74 10.57
N ARG A 304 -20.32 3.92 9.95
CA ARG A 304 -20.68 5.17 10.62
C ARG A 304 -22.19 5.39 10.76
N SER A 305 -22.95 5.21 9.68
CA SER A 305 -24.39 5.45 9.60
C SER A 305 -24.99 4.84 8.33
N LYS A 306 -26.10 4.10 8.46
CA LYS A 306 -26.83 3.53 7.32
C LYS A 306 -27.38 4.60 6.37
N VAL A 307 -27.78 5.76 6.92
CA VAL A 307 -28.27 6.88 6.11
C VAL A 307 -27.14 7.46 5.25
N LEU A 308 -25.95 7.69 5.83
CA LEU A 308 -24.80 8.17 5.07
C LEU A 308 -24.37 7.17 3.99
N PHE A 309 -24.45 5.87 4.29
CA PHE A 309 -24.21 4.82 3.30
C PHE A 309 -25.20 4.89 2.15
N LEU A 310 -26.51 5.00 2.42
CA LEU A 310 -27.52 5.09 1.36
C LEU A 310 -27.30 6.33 0.48
N ILE A 311 -26.99 7.48 1.08
CA ILE A 311 -26.63 8.69 0.33
C ILE A 311 -25.40 8.44 -0.55
N GLY A 312 -24.34 7.86 0.02
CA GLY A 312 -23.12 7.53 -0.71
C GLY A 312 -23.37 6.55 -1.86
N LEU A 313 -24.18 5.52 -1.62
CA LEU A 313 -24.57 4.53 -2.62
C LEU A 313 -25.38 5.17 -3.75
N SER A 314 -26.34 6.04 -3.42
CA SER A 314 -27.12 6.80 -4.40
C SER A 314 -26.23 7.68 -5.28
N ILE A 315 -25.19 8.32 -4.71
CA ILE A 315 -24.21 9.11 -5.49
C ILE A 315 -23.42 8.22 -6.46
N VAL A 316 -22.98 7.04 -6.01
CA VAL A 316 -22.26 6.09 -6.87
C VAL A 316 -23.14 5.57 -8.00
N ILE A 317 -24.38 5.20 -7.69
CA ILE A 317 -25.37 4.77 -8.69
C ILE A 317 -25.65 5.90 -9.68
N PHE A 318 -25.86 7.12 -9.20
CA PHE A 318 -26.07 8.29 -10.05
C PHE A 318 -24.87 8.53 -10.99
N GLY A 319 -23.65 8.50 -10.47
CA GLY A 319 -22.44 8.65 -11.30
C GLY A 319 -22.28 7.55 -12.35
N PHE A 320 -22.75 6.33 -12.05
CA PHE A 320 -22.74 5.22 -13.01
C PHE A 320 -23.72 5.44 -14.17
N PHE A 321 -24.94 5.91 -13.89
CA PHE A 321 -25.97 6.17 -14.91
C PHE A 321 -25.75 7.49 -15.67
N TYR A 322 -25.08 8.46 -15.06
CA TYR A 322 -24.81 9.78 -15.65
C TYR A 322 -23.30 10.08 -15.70
N PRO A 323 -22.53 9.34 -16.53
CA PRO A 323 -21.08 9.42 -16.56
C PRO A 323 -20.55 10.78 -17.04
N GLN A 324 -21.38 11.62 -17.67
CA GLN A 324 -21.01 12.99 -18.06
C GLN A 324 -20.70 13.91 -16.87
N TYR A 325 -21.19 13.58 -15.67
CA TYR A 325 -20.88 14.33 -14.45
C TYR A 325 -19.61 13.83 -13.75
N LEU A 326 -19.04 12.71 -14.21
CA LEU A 326 -17.78 12.21 -13.68
C LEU A 326 -16.60 12.87 -14.41
N PRO A 327 -15.48 13.14 -13.72
CA PRO A 327 -14.26 13.58 -14.36
C PRO A 327 -13.84 12.61 -15.48
N GLU A 328 -13.34 13.14 -16.59
CA GLU A 328 -12.94 12.35 -17.77
C GLU A 328 -11.95 11.24 -17.41
N THR A 329 -11.08 11.49 -16.42
CA THR A 329 -10.13 10.48 -15.90
C THR A 329 -10.82 9.24 -15.34
N ILE A 330 -12.01 9.40 -14.74
CA ILE A 330 -12.80 8.33 -14.12
C ILE A 330 -13.68 7.66 -15.18
N SER A 331 -14.48 8.45 -15.90
CA SER A 331 -15.40 7.92 -16.91
C SER A 331 -14.65 7.26 -18.07
N GLY A 332 -13.63 7.91 -18.62
CA GLY A 332 -12.84 7.39 -19.73
C GLY A 332 -12.25 6.00 -19.45
N ARG A 333 -11.84 5.72 -18.22
CA ARG A 333 -11.18 4.45 -17.85
C ARG A 333 -12.12 3.37 -17.32
N LEU A 334 -13.21 3.74 -16.66
CA LEU A 334 -14.25 2.78 -16.28
C LEU A 334 -14.94 2.25 -17.54
N PHE A 335 -15.35 3.15 -18.43
CA PHE A 335 -16.16 2.79 -19.59
C PHE A 335 -15.33 2.31 -20.79
N SER A 336 -14.03 2.64 -20.91
CA SER A 336 -13.18 2.04 -21.95
C SER A 336 -13.04 0.52 -21.82
N THR A 337 -13.30 -0.05 -20.64
CA THR A 337 -13.28 -1.51 -20.43
C THR A 337 -14.51 -2.19 -21.03
N LEU A 338 -15.62 -1.47 -21.14
CA LEU A 338 -16.88 -1.98 -21.67
C LEU A 338 -17.01 -1.79 -23.18
N ARG A 339 -16.14 -0.96 -23.78
CA ARG A 339 -16.10 -0.78 -25.23
C ARG A 339 -15.21 -1.85 -25.84
N PRO A 340 -15.70 -2.59 -26.85
CA PRO A 340 -14.85 -3.52 -27.57
C PRO A 340 -13.71 -2.74 -28.24
N SER A 341 -12.46 -3.11 -27.96
CA SER A 341 -11.34 -2.51 -28.69
C SER A 341 -11.31 -3.12 -30.09
N VAL A 342 -11.64 -2.31 -31.10
CA VAL A 342 -11.26 -2.62 -32.48
C VAL A 342 -9.73 -2.56 -32.52
N SER A 343 -9.10 -3.72 -32.61
CA SER A 343 -7.66 -3.87 -32.81
C SER A 343 -7.27 -3.08 -34.07
N THR A 344 -6.45 -2.03 -33.90
CA THR A 344 -5.94 -1.22 -35.01
C THR A 344 -5.02 -2.01 -35.95
N SER A 345 -4.66 -3.26 -35.60
CA SER A 345 -4.03 -4.20 -36.54
C SER A 345 -4.98 -4.63 -37.65
N ASP A 346 -6.30 -4.63 -37.43
CA ASP A 346 -7.28 -5.07 -38.43
C ASP A 346 -7.71 -3.90 -39.34
N ALA A 347 -7.56 -2.66 -38.88
CA ALA A 347 -7.84 -1.46 -39.69
C ALA A 347 -6.77 -1.17 -40.76
N SER A 348 -5.52 -1.60 -40.55
CA SER A 348 -4.46 -1.47 -41.56
C SER A 348 -4.54 -2.51 -42.68
N TYR A 349 -5.18 -3.66 -42.45
CA TYR A 349 -5.41 -4.65 -43.51
C TYR A 349 -6.72 -4.41 -44.27
N LEU A 350 -7.74 -3.82 -43.63
CA LEU A 350 -9.02 -3.49 -44.29
C LEU A 350 -8.97 -2.24 -45.17
N ASN A 351 -8.04 -1.31 -44.94
CA ASN A 351 -7.87 -0.12 -45.79
C ASN A 351 -6.96 -0.36 -47.01
N ALA A 352 -6.26 -1.50 -47.10
CA ALA A 352 -5.42 -1.84 -48.25
C ALA A 352 -6.15 -2.70 -49.30
N SER A 353 -7.29 -3.31 -48.95
CA SER A 353 -8.05 -4.20 -49.85
C SER A 353 -9.33 -3.58 -50.44
N ASN A 354 -9.71 -2.36 -50.05
CA ASN A 354 -11.00 -1.78 -50.41
C ASN A 354 -10.96 -0.68 -51.49
N GLU A 355 -9.81 -0.39 -52.11
CA GLU A 355 -9.75 0.52 -53.27
C GLU A 355 -10.00 -0.16 -54.63
N SER A 356 -10.20 -1.49 -54.68
CA SER A 356 -10.37 -2.21 -55.96
C SER A 356 -11.65 -3.04 -56.10
N ALA A 357 -12.68 -2.81 -55.27
CA ALA A 357 -13.94 -3.55 -55.39
C ALA A 357 -15.15 -2.68 -54.98
N PHE A 358 -15.45 -1.65 -55.75
CA PHE A 358 -16.75 -0.98 -55.70
C PHE A 358 -17.39 -0.97 -57.10
N ASN A 359 -17.87 -2.14 -57.51
CA ASN A 359 -18.93 -2.24 -58.53
C ASN A 359 -19.58 -3.64 -58.50
N SER A 360 -20.53 -3.84 -57.60
CA SER A 360 -21.68 -4.74 -57.80
C SER A 360 -22.57 -4.63 -56.58
N GLY A 361 -23.76 -4.06 -56.78
CA GLY A 361 -24.82 -4.15 -55.80
C GLY A 361 -25.22 -5.61 -55.62
N ASP A 362 -25.24 -6.06 -54.37
CA ASP A 362 -26.32 -6.92 -53.95
C ASP A 362 -26.55 -6.75 -52.44
N SER A 363 -27.81 -6.59 -52.12
CA SER A 363 -28.32 -6.36 -50.78
C SER A 363 -28.95 -7.65 -50.28
N SER A 364 -28.26 -8.40 -49.42
CA SER A 364 -28.91 -9.43 -48.62
C SER A 364 -28.07 -9.82 -47.40
N ALA A 365 -28.61 -9.45 -46.23
CA ALA A 365 -28.68 -10.23 -45.00
C ALA A 365 -27.56 -11.26 -44.72
N GLY A 366 -26.75 -10.99 -43.68
CA GLY A 366 -26.01 -12.06 -42.99
C GLY A 366 -24.74 -11.64 -42.25
N GLU A 367 -24.71 -10.52 -41.53
CA GLU A 367 -23.53 -10.14 -40.74
C GLU A 367 -23.94 -9.50 -39.39
N THR A 368 -24.51 -10.32 -38.48
CA THR A 368 -24.92 -9.85 -37.14
C THR A 368 -24.33 -10.61 -35.95
N ASP A 369 -23.37 -11.54 -36.11
CA ASP A 369 -22.88 -12.31 -34.95
C ASP A 369 -21.35 -12.40 -34.74
N ALA A 370 -20.53 -11.70 -35.52
CA ALA A 370 -19.07 -11.73 -35.36
C ALA A 370 -18.46 -10.54 -34.59
N MET A 371 -19.27 -9.56 -34.15
CA MET A 371 -18.84 -8.41 -33.33
C MET A 371 -19.21 -8.55 -31.84
N ALA A 372 -19.29 -9.78 -31.34
CA ALA A 372 -19.45 -10.04 -29.91
C ALA A 372 -18.16 -9.69 -29.14
N GLY A 373 -18.08 -8.46 -28.62
CA GLY A 373 -17.43 -8.14 -27.34
C GLY A 373 -15.98 -8.56 -27.16
N ARG A 374 -15.05 -8.14 -28.03
CA ARG A 374 -13.61 -8.25 -27.73
C ARG A 374 -13.23 -7.26 -26.62
N LEU A 375 -12.94 -7.78 -25.42
CA LEU A 375 -12.43 -7.00 -24.29
C LEU A 375 -11.22 -6.14 -24.72
N ASP A 376 -11.06 -4.94 -24.14
CA ASP A 376 -9.84 -4.12 -24.27
C ASP A 376 -8.58 -5.01 -24.14
N SER A 377 -7.57 -4.84 -25.01
CA SER A 377 -6.31 -5.61 -25.02
C SER A 377 -5.72 -5.83 -23.60
N SER A 378 -5.84 -4.81 -22.73
CA SER A 378 -5.42 -4.94 -21.33
C SER A 378 -6.33 -5.82 -20.48
N ALA A 379 -7.64 -5.82 -20.69
CA ALA A 379 -8.62 -6.63 -19.97
C ALA A 379 -8.59 -8.10 -20.45
N GLU A 380 -8.45 -8.32 -21.75
CA GLU A 380 -8.27 -9.65 -22.34
C GLU A 380 -6.97 -10.31 -21.84
N GLY A 381 -5.85 -9.59 -21.87
CA GLY A 381 -4.59 -10.06 -21.31
C GLY A 381 -4.69 -10.44 -19.84
N ARG A 382 -5.40 -9.64 -19.03
CA ARG A 382 -5.64 -9.97 -17.61
C ARG A 382 -6.52 -11.20 -17.43
N ARG A 383 -7.60 -11.32 -18.22
CA ARG A 383 -8.46 -12.51 -18.18
C ARG A 383 -7.65 -13.77 -18.48
N MET A 384 -6.80 -13.73 -19.51
CA MET A 384 -5.91 -14.85 -19.83
C MET A 384 -4.95 -15.15 -18.67
N ILE A 385 -4.30 -14.13 -18.09
CA ILE A 385 -3.44 -14.27 -16.90
C ILE A 385 -4.19 -14.94 -15.73
N TRP A 386 -5.41 -14.50 -15.43
CA TRP A 386 -6.23 -15.08 -14.35
C TRP A 386 -6.64 -16.52 -14.62
N MET A 387 -7.09 -16.83 -15.84
CA MET A 387 -7.46 -18.18 -16.23
C MET A 387 -6.24 -19.12 -16.20
N THR A 388 -5.09 -18.65 -16.66
CA THR A 388 -3.83 -19.38 -16.56
C THR A 388 -3.42 -19.60 -15.10
N GLY A 389 -3.53 -18.58 -14.25
CA GLY A 389 -3.28 -18.71 -12.82
C GLY A 389 -4.23 -19.70 -12.13
N LEU A 390 -5.49 -19.74 -12.53
CA LEU A 390 -6.47 -20.70 -12.03
C LEU A 390 -6.12 -22.12 -12.47
N ARG A 391 -5.69 -22.32 -13.72
CA ARG A 391 -5.21 -23.63 -14.20
C ARG A 391 -3.99 -24.09 -13.42
N MET A 392 -3.04 -23.17 -13.20
CA MET A 392 -1.87 -23.44 -12.37
C MET A 392 -2.27 -23.86 -10.95
N PHE A 393 -3.23 -23.15 -10.33
CA PHE A 393 -3.75 -23.51 -9.03
C PHE A 393 -4.45 -24.88 -9.04
N MET A 394 -5.25 -25.19 -10.07
CA MET A 394 -5.95 -26.47 -10.17
C MET A 394 -5.01 -27.67 -10.29
N GLU A 395 -3.86 -27.52 -10.97
CA GLU A 395 -2.87 -28.59 -11.05
C GLU A 395 -2.11 -28.80 -9.73
N ASN A 396 -1.86 -27.72 -8.98
CA ASN A 396 -1.14 -27.77 -7.71
C ASN A 396 -1.88 -26.98 -6.59
N PRO A 397 -3.04 -27.45 -6.09
CA PRO A 397 -3.92 -26.65 -5.24
C PRO A 397 -3.38 -26.42 -3.82
N TRP A 398 -2.60 -27.38 -3.30
CA TRP A 398 -2.12 -27.34 -1.92
C TRP A 398 -0.84 -26.52 -1.74
N PHE A 399 0.05 -26.57 -2.73
CA PHE A 399 1.40 -26.01 -2.62
C PHE A 399 1.72 -24.99 -3.71
N GLY A 400 0.84 -24.83 -4.70
CA GLY A 400 1.07 -24.00 -5.88
C GLY A 400 2.33 -24.41 -6.65
N TYR A 401 2.88 -23.48 -7.41
CA TYR A 401 4.20 -23.60 -8.04
C TYR A 401 5.30 -22.88 -7.26
N GLY A 402 4.97 -22.39 -6.06
CA GLY A 402 5.88 -21.59 -5.25
C GLY A 402 5.88 -20.10 -5.59
N TYR A 403 6.51 -19.32 -4.71
CA TYR A 403 6.49 -17.85 -4.76
C TYR A 403 7.29 -17.30 -5.96
N GLY A 404 6.65 -16.47 -6.78
CA GLY A 404 7.31 -15.79 -7.89
C GLY A 404 7.50 -16.64 -9.15
N GLU A 405 7.00 -17.87 -9.19
CA GLU A 405 7.12 -18.76 -10.36
C GLU A 405 6.06 -18.50 -11.43
N PHE A 406 5.01 -17.76 -11.12
CA PHE A 406 3.95 -17.45 -12.08
C PHE A 406 4.50 -16.86 -13.40
N PRO A 407 5.35 -15.81 -13.40
CA PRO A 407 5.90 -15.26 -14.65
C PRO A 407 6.81 -16.23 -15.41
N ARG A 408 7.42 -17.21 -14.73
CA ARG A 408 8.33 -18.19 -15.36
C ARG A 408 7.58 -19.33 -16.02
N ARG A 409 6.48 -19.77 -15.39
CA ARG A 409 5.72 -20.94 -15.83
C ARG A 409 4.47 -20.59 -16.63
N ILE A 410 4.05 -19.33 -16.68
CA ILE A 410 2.82 -18.94 -17.39
C ILE A 410 2.78 -19.44 -18.85
N GLY A 411 3.95 -19.53 -19.51
CA GLY A 411 4.10 -20.07 -20.86
C GLY A 411 3.75 -21.57 -20.98
N ASP A 412 4.06 -22.37 -19.97
CA ASP A 412 3.79 -23.82 -19.93
C ASP A 412 2.28 -24.10 -19.95
N PHE A 413 1.50 -23.20 -19.35
CA PHE A 413 0.04 -23.32 -19.20
C PHE A 413 -0.74 -22.60 -20.28
N ASN A 414 -0.08 -21.66 -20.95
CA ASN A 414 -0.65 -20.87 -22.01
C ASN A 414 0.47 -20.41 -22.97
N PRO A 415 0.64 -21.11 -24.11
CA PRO A 415 1.72 -20.85 -25.06
C PRO A 415 1.77 -19.41 -25.60
N THR A 416 0.68 -18.65 -25.50
CA THR A 416 0.66 -17.21 -25.85
C THR A 416 1.64 -16.38 -25.02
N PHE A 417 2.08 -16.88 -23.87
CA PHE A 417 3.08 -16.27 -23.00
C PHE A 417 4.45 -16.97 -23.03
N ALA A 418 4.68 -17.98 -23.88
CA ALA A 418 5.92 -18.77 -23.88
C ALA A 418 7.19 -18.01 -24.34
N TRP A 419 7.05 -16.73 -24.76
CA TRP A 419 8.12 -15.95 -25.39
C TRP A 419 8.22 -14.49 -24.87
N ARG A 420 7.68 -14.20 -23.68
CA ARG A 420 7.81 -12.89 -23.01
C ARG A 420 8.40 -13.07 -21.63
#